data_AF-A0A6B3UNE6-F1
#
_entry.id   AF-A0A6B3UNE6-F1
#
_cell.length_a   1.000
_cell.length_b   1.000
_cell.length_c   1.000
_cell.angle_alpha   90.00
_cell.angle_beta   90.00
_cell.angle_gamma   90.00
#
_symmetry.space_group_name_H-M   'P 1'
#
loop_
_entity.id
_entity.type
_entity.pdbx_description
1 polymer ?
#
loop_
_entity_poly.entity_id
_entity_poly.type
_entity_poly.pdbx_seq_one_letter_code
_entity_poly.pdbx_strand_id
1 'polypeptide(L)'
;LALALACTAASPPRPPAPPPPPIDPHSEAFQAQMAQERAEALTRVSRSRENVTRSFYVGWEMHHGFYLIPVRGGDDDIVFPDFADQGVREQFGDFVRSVGPEHEGQKALCDCTGVAWTHNGQPEFLVRAARLTWVDGDTR
;
A
#
# COMPACT_ATOMS: atom_id res chain seq x y z
N LEU A 1 52.72 -18.87 -51.76
CA LEU A 1 51.52 -18.84 -50.88
C LEU A 1 52.00 -19.08 -49.45
N ALA A 2 51.95 -18.06 -48.58
CA ALA A 2 52.35 -18.18 -47.18
C ALA A 2 51.09 -18.24 -46.30
N LEU A 3 50.98 -19.29 -45.48
CA LEU A 3 49.96 -19.42 -44.44
C LEU A 3 50.30 -18.48 -43.28
N ALA A 4 49.38 -17.60 -42.90
CA ALA A 4 49.41 -16.90 -41.63
C ALA A 4 48.37 -17.55 -40.70
N LEU A 5 48.84 -18.30 -39.70
CA LEU A 5 48.02 -18.73 -38.56
C LEU A 5 47.83 -17.52 -37.63
N ALA A 6 46.59 -17.08 -37.46
CA ALA A 6 46.22 -16.11 -36.45
C ALA A 6 46.05 -16.83 -35.10
N CYS A 7 46.95 -16.55 -34.15
CA CYS A 7 46.77 -16.94 -32.75
C CYS A 7 45.70 -16.06 -32.10
N THR A 8 44.49 -16.57 -31.92
CA THR A 8 43.51 -15.99 -30.99
C THR A 8 43.91 -16.35 -29.57
N ALA A 9 44.46 -15.38 -28.82
CA ALA A 9 44.62 -15.49 -27.38
C ALA A 9 43.23 -15.52 -26.74
N ALA A 10 42.81 -16.68 -26.22
CA ALA A 10 41.61 -16.81 -25.41
C ALA A 10 41.89 -16.20 -24.03
N SER A 11 41.17 -15.12 -23.68
CA SER A 11 41.18 -14.59 -22.33
C SER A 11 40.70 -15.67 -21.34
N PRO A 12 41.39 -15.89 -20.20
CA PRO A 12 40.93 -16.85 -19.22
C PRO A 12 39.54 -16.45 -18.69
N PRO A 13 38.65 -17.42 -18.38
CA PRO A 13 37.35 -17.12 -17.82
C PRO A 13 37.52 -16.38 -16.48
N ARG A 14 36.83 -15.24 -16.34
CA ARG A 14 36.84 -14.46 -15.12
C ARG A 14 36.24 -15.33 -13.99
N PRO A 15 36.83 -15.34 -12.77
CA PRO A 15 36.22 -16.02 -11.64
C PRO A 15 34.78 -15.53 -11.44
N PRO A 16 33.84 -16.41 -11.04
CA PRO A 16 32.50 -15.98 -10.70
C PRO A 16 32.58 -14.92 -9.59
N ALA A 17 31.85 -13.82 -9.76
CA ALA A 17 31.78 -12.79 -8.74
C ALA A 17 31.23 -13.41 -7.44
N PRO A 18 31.76 -13.02 -6.26
CA PRO A 18 31.19 -13.47 -5.01
C PRO A 18 29.71 -13.06 -4.93
N PRO A 19 28.85 -13.86 -4.28
CA PRO A 19 27.46 -13.50 -4.11
C PRO A 19 27.36 -12.18 -3.34
N PRO A 20 26.34 -11.35 -3.64
CA PRO A 20 26.10 -10.14 -2.88
C PRO A 20 25.87 -10.48 -1.40
N PRO A 21 26.24 -9.58 -0.47
CA PRO A 21 25.97 -9.80 0.94
C PRO A 21 24.46 -9.95 1.18
N PRO A 22 24.05 -10.72 2.20
CA PRO A 22 22.65 -10.83 2.58
C PRO A 22 22.11 -9.44 2.93
N ILE A 23 20.92 -9.12 2.40
CA ILE A 23 20.20 -7.90 2.77
C ILE A 23 19.58 -8.14 4.14
N ASP A 24 19.90 -7.30 5.12
CA ASP A 24 19.27 -7.32 6.44
C ASP A 24 17.95 -6.54 6.40
N PRO A 25 16.78 -7.20 6.49
CA PRO A 25 15.48 -6.55 6.44
C PRO A 25 15.20 -5.68 7.67
N HIS A 26 15.96 -5.83 8.75
CA HIS A 26 15.83 -5.02 9.96
C HIS A 26 16.79 -3.83 9.99
N SER A 27 17.66 -3.71 8.98
CA SER A 27 18.57 -2.57 8.89
C SER A 27 17.82 -1.27 8.57
N GLU A 28 18.26 -0.18 9.19
CA GLU A 28 17.71 1.16 8.94
C GLU A 28 17.79 1.53 7.45
N ALA A 29 18.90 1.19 6.79
CA ALA A 29 19.09 1.46 5.37
C ALA A 29 18.06 0.72 4.50
N PHE A 30 17.77 -0.55 4.79
CA PHE A 30 16.75 -1.30 4.08
C PHE A 30 15.36 -0.71 4.30
N GLN A 31 15.00 -0.38 5.55
CA GLN A 31 13.71 0.22 5.88
C GLN A 31 13.53 1.59 5.21
N ALA A 32 14.59 2.42 5.18
CA ALA A 32 14.59 3.70 4.50
C ALA A 32 14.40 3.55 2.98
N GLN A 33 15.08 2.57 2.37
CA GLN A 33 14.90 2.26 0.95
C GLN A 33 13.45 1.84 0.65
N MET A 34 12.89 0.92 1.43
CA MET A 34 11.50 0.47 1.26
C MET A 34 10.50 1.62 1.41
N ALA A 35 10.71 2.51 2.38
CA ALA A 35 9.87 3.69 2.59
C ALA A 35 9.95 4.66 1.40
N GLN A 36 11.15 4.86 0.84
CA GLN A 36 11.34 5.69 -0.36
C GLN A 36 10.62 5.09 -1.58
N GLU A 37 10.79 3.79 -1.84
CA GLU A 37 10.15 3.10 -2.96
C GLU A 37 8.62 3.20 -2.88
N ARG A 38 8.05 3.03 -1.67
CA ARG A 38 6.62 3.25 -1.42
C ARG A 38 6.22 4.70 -1.70
N ALA A 39 6.96 5.69 -1.17
CA ALA A 39 6.65 7.11 -1.36
C ALA A 39 6.67 7.54 -2.83
N GLU A 40 7.61 7.02 -3.62
CA GLU A 40 7.68 7.25 -5.06
C GLU A 40 6.51 6.62 -5.80
N ALA A 41 6.11 5.40 -5.43
CA ALA A 41 4.94 4.74 -5.99
C ALA A 41 3.65 5.54 -5.68
N LEU A 42 3.48 5.96 -4.43
CA LEU A 42 2.38 6.81 -3.99
C LEU A 42 2.33 8.14 -4.72
N THR A 43 3.48 8.75 -5.00
CA THR A 43 3.55 9.99 -5.78
C THR A 43 3.03 9.81 -7.21
N ARG A 44 3.27 8.64 -7.83
CA ARG A 44 2.72 8.34 -9.15
C ARG A 44 1.20 8.15 -9.09
N VAL A 45 0.74 7.38 -8.10
CA VAL A 45 -0.70 7.08 -7.90
C VAL A 45 -1.49 8.34 -7.57
N SER A 46 -0.95 9.22 -6.72
CA SER A 46 -1.62 10.47 -6.33
C SER A 46 -1.86 11.42 -7.50
N ARG A 47 -1.03 11.36 -8.55
CA ARG A 47 -1.18 12.11 -9.80
C ARG A 47 -2.13 11.47 -10.81
N SER A 48 -2.57 10.23 -10.59
CA SER A 48 -3.51 9.56 -11.47
C SER A 48 -4.83 10.35 -11.55
N ARG A 49 -5.44 10.44 -12.73
CA ARG A 49 -6.79 11.02 -12.88
C ARG A 49 -7.90 10.00 -12.69
N GLU A 50 -7.54 8.73 -12.54
CA GLU A 50 -8.50 7.67 -12.26
C GLU A 50 -9.12 7.89 -10.89
N ASN A 51 -10.43 7.64 -10.80
CA ASN A 51 -11.16 7.61 -9.55
C ASN A 51 -12.11 6.43 -9.60
N VAL A 52 -12.12 5.67 -8.51
CA VAL A 52 -13.10 4.62 -8.26
C VAL A 52 -13.78 4.91 -6.92
N THR A 53 -15.06 4.60 -6.84
CA THR A 53 -15.81 4.65 -5.60
C THR A 53 -16.00 3.23 -5.08
N ARG A 54 -15.66 3.00 -3.81
CA ARG A 54 -15.79 1.72 -3.13
C ARG A 54 -16.28 1.94 -1.70
N SER A 55 -17.11 1.02 -1.24
CA SER A 55 -17.62 1.04 0.13
C SER A 55 -16.82 0.11 1.02
N PHE A 56 -16.41 0.60 2.18
CA PHE A 56 -15.60 -0.14 3.14
C PHE A 56 -16.14 0.03 4.55
N TYR A 57 -16.12 -1.03 5.35
CA TYR A 57 -16.13 -0.86 6.79
C TYR A 57 -14.77 -0.31 7.23
N VAL A 58 -14.80 0.68 8.13
CA VAL A 58 -13.60 1.33 8.67
C VAL A 58 -13.30 0.72 10.02
N GLY A 59 -12.08 0.24 10.17
CA GLY A 59 -11.50 -0.13 11.45
C GLY A 59 -10.32 0.74 11.82
N TRP A 60 -9.96 0.73 13.09
CA TRP A 60 -8.78 1.41 13.62
C TRP A 60 -8.13 0.54 14.68
N GLU A 61 -6.81 0.43 14.65
CA GLU A 61 -6.04 -0.10 15.76
C GLU A 61 -4.70 0.61 15.90
N MET A 62 -4.02 0.38 17.03
CA MET A 62 -2.90 1.20 17.47
C MET A 62 -1.58 1.03 16.69
N HIS A 63 -1.36 -0.11 16.01
CA HIS A 63 -0.09 -0.45 15.36
C HIS A 63 -0.02 0.02 13.90
N HIS A 64 -1.11 -0.12 13.15
CA HIS A 64 -1.25 0.13 11.72
C HIS A 64 -2.17 1.32 11.43
N GLY A 65 -2.93 1.80 12.41
CA GLY A 65 -3.86 2.91 12.24
C GLY A 65 -5.18 2.47 11.62
N PHE A 66 -5.66 3.21 10.62
CA PHE A 66 -6.90 2.86 9.92
C PHE A 66 -6.69 1.66 9.01
N TYR A 67 -7.72 0.83 8.90
CA TYR A 67 -7.81 -0.22 7.89
C TYR A 67 -9.23 -0.27 7.33
N LEU A 68 -9.36 -0.75 6.10
CA LEU A 68 -10.60 -0.80 5.34
C LEU A 68 -10.95 -2.25 4.98
N ILE A 69 -12.17 -2.67 5.31
CA ILE A 69 -12.70 -3.98 4.94
C ILE A 69 -13.75 -3.77 3.85
N PRO A 70 -13.58 -4.31 2.63
CA PRO A 70 -14.56 -4.16 1.57
C PRO A 70 -15.95 -4.66 1.99
N VAL A 71 -16.99 -3.85 1.79
CA VAL A 71 -18.38 -4.28 2.09
C VAL A 71 -18.82 -5.43 1.18
N ARG A 72 -18.28 -5.46 -0.05
CA ARG A 72 -18.48 -6.54 -1.02
C ARG A 72 -17.10 -7.09 -1.39
N GLY A 73 -16.69 -8.13 -0.68
CA GLY A 73 -15.37 -8.79 -0.76
C GLY A 73 -15.25 -9.84 0.35
N GLY A 74 -14.16 -10.61 0.36
CA GLY A 74 -13.87 -11.51 1.49
C GLY A 74 -13.27 -10.74 2.66
N ASP A 75 -13.41 -11.25 3.89
CA ASP A 75 -12.83 -10.64 5.09
C ASP A 75 -11.28 -10.60 5.04
N ASP A 76 -10.66 -11.37 4.15
CA ASP A 76 -9.20 -11.44 3.93
C ASP A 76 -8.65 -10.25 3.11
N ASP A 77 -9.52 -9.42 2.52
CA ASP A 77 -9.14 -8.29 1.66
C ASP A 77 -8.95 -6.97 2.44
N ILE A 78 -8.30 -7.02 3.61
CA ILE A 78 -8.03 -5.81 4.40
C ILE A 78 -7.09 -4.90 3.62
N VAL A 79 -7.49 -3.63 3.47
CA VAL A 79 -6.70 -2.59 2.82
C VAL A 79 -6.22 -1.57 3.84
N PHE A 80 -4.94 -1.21 3.81
CA PHE A 80 -4.40 -0.11 4.62
C PHE A 80 -4.42 1.17 3.79
N PRO A 81 -5.37 2.09 4.02
CA PRO A 81 -5.54 3.24 3.17
C PRO A 81 -4.37 4.21 3.30
N ASP A 82 -3.90 4.70 2.16
CA ASP A 82 -3.20 5.98 2.11
C ASP A 82 -4.23 7.10 1.97
N PHE A 83 -3.88 8.30 2.44
CA PHE A 83 -4.76 9.47 2.35
C PHE A 83 -4.13 10.51 1.43
N ALA A 84 -4.95 11.09 0.55
CA ALA A 84 -4.48 12.10 -0.40
C ALA A 84 -3.96 13.37 0.31
N ASP A 85 -4.54 13.69 1.46
CA ASP A 85 -4.11 14.78 2.33
C ASP A 85 -4.48 14.52 3.79
N GLN A 86 -3.96 15.38 4.66
CA GLN A 86 -4.17 15.34 6.10
C GLN A 86 -5.64 15.56 6.49
N GLY A 87 -6.39 16.37 5.75
CA GLY A 87 -7.79 16.67 6.05
C GLY A 87 -8.68 15.45 5.88
N VAL A 88 -8.46 14.65 4.83
CA VAL A 88 -9.16 13.37 4.65
C VAL A 88 -8.81 12.41 5.79
N ARG A 89 -7.54 12.32 6.20
CA ARG A 89 -7.12 11.47 7.33
C ARG A 89 -7.77 11.91 8.66
N GLU A 90 -7.83 13.22 8.90
CA GLU A 90 -8.45 13.79 10.10
C GLU A 90 -9.94 13.51 10.15
N GLN A 91 -10.64 13.56 9.01
CA GLN A 91 -12.06 13.18 8.92
C GLN A 91 -12.31 11.77 9.47
N PHE A 92 -11.44 10.80 9.18
CA PHE A 92 -11.54 9.44 9.73
C PHE A 92 -11.27 9.42 11.24
N GLY A 93 -10.26 10.17 11.69
CA GLY A 93 -9.93 10.28 13.11
C GLY A 93 -11.07 10.87 13.94
N ASP A 94 -11.64 11.97 13.47
CA ASP A 94 -12.77 12.62 14.14
C ASP A 94 -14.00 11.74 14.15
N PHE A 95 -14.27 11.04 13.04
CA PHE A 95 -15.39 10.13 12.93
C PHE A 95 -15.26 8.91 13.84
N VAL A 96 -14.10 8.23 13.86
CA VAL A 96 -13.91 7.07 14.75
C VAL A 96 -13.90 7.51 16.22
N ARG A 97 -13.35 8.69 16.54
CA ARG A 97 -13.40 9.24 17.90
C ARG A 97 -14.79 9.65 18.35
N SER A 98 -15.74 9.87 17.44
CA SER A 98 -17.13 10.15 17.81
C SER A 98 -17.91 8.90 18.20
N VAL A 99 -17.26 7.73 18.30
CA VAL A 99 -17.88 6.51 18.83
C VAL A 99 -18.26 6.70 20.31
N GLY A 100 -19.49 7.13 20.55
CA GLY A 100 -20.14 7.17 21.85
C GLY A 100 -21.11 6.01 22.05
N PRO A 101 -21.78 5.93 23.22
CA PRO A 101 -22.81 4.93 23.50
C PRO A 101 -23.93 4.87 22.45
N GLU A 102 -24.21 5.99 21.77
CA GLU A 102 -25.18 6.10 20.69
C GLU A 102 -24.84 5.29 19.43
N HIS A 103 -23.59 4.85 19.30
CA HIS A 103 -23.08 4.06 18.18
C HIS A 103 -22.64 2.65 18.61
N GLU A 104 -23.01 2.22 19.81
CA GLU A 104 -22.74 0.85 20.28
C GLU A 104 -23.40 -0.18 19.35
N GLY A 105 -22.62 -1.17 18.90
CA GLY A 105 -23.08 -2.19 17.94
C GLY A 105 -23.14 -1.74 16.48
N GLN A 106 -22.82 -0.47 16.18
CA GLN A 106 -22.72 0.04 14.82
C GLN A 106 -21.30 -0.11 14.26
N LYS A 107 -21.19 -0.11 12.94
CA LYS A 107 -19.93 -0.11 12.19
C LYS A 107 -19.77 1.22 11.46
N ALA A 108 -18.54 1.71 11.42
CA ALA A 108 -18.20 2.84 10.56
C ALA A 108 -18.15 2.37 9.10
N LEU A 109 -18.93 3.00 8.23
CA LEU A 109 -18.94 2.77 6.79
C LEU A 109 -18.33 3.97 6.09
N CYS A 110 -17.38 3.73 5.19
CA CYS A 110 -16.88 4.71 4.24
C CYS A 110 -17.39 4.42 2.83
N ASP A 111 -18.08 5.39 2.21
CA ASP A 111 -18.14 5.48 0.76
C ASP A 111 -16.95 6.31 0.28
N CYS A 112 -15.86 5.61 0.00
CA CYS A 112 -14.56 6.18 -0.31
C CYS A 112 -14.42 6.38 -1.83
N THR A 113 -14.02 7.57 -2.25
CA THR A 113 -13.59 7.84 -3.62
C THR A 113 -12.08 8.02 -3.64
N GLY A 114 -11.40 7.34 -4.57
CA GLY A 114 -9.95 7.26 -4.53
C GLY A 114 -9.35 6.49 -5.70
N VAL A 115 -8.11 6.05 -5.54
CA VAL A 115 -7.40 5.26 -6.54
C VAL A 115 -7.12 3.88 -5.97
N ALA A 116 -7.62 2.84 -6.64
CA ALA A 116 -7.22 1.47 -6.36
C ALA A 116 -5.88 1.19 -7.04
N TRP A 117 -4.92 0.62 -6.32
CA TRP A 117 -3.61 0.32 -6.85
C TRP A 117 -3.01 -0.92 -6.18
N THR A 118 -1.79 -1.28 -6.55
CA THR A 118 -1.10 -2.46 -6.02
C THR A 118 0.34 -2.09 -5.69
N HIS A 119 0.81 -2.50 -4.51
CA HIS A 119 2.21 -2.36 -4.10
C HIS A 119 2.72 -3.71 -3.61
N ASN A 120 3.83 -4.19 -4.17
CA ASN A 120 4.42 -5.50 -3.83
C ASN A 120 3.42 -6.67 -3.86
N GLY A 121 2.48 -6.64 -4.81
CA GLY A 121 1.44 -7.66 -4.98
C GLY A 121 0.24 -7.55 -4.04
N GLN A 122 0.22 -6.57 -3.13
CA GLN A 122 -0.89 -6.33 -2.21
C GLN A 122 -1.84 -5.25 -2.75
N PRO A 123 -3.16 -5.43 -2.66
CA PRO A 123 -4.13 -4.41 -3.03
C PRO A 123 -4.10 -3.24 -2.04
N GLU A 124 -4.04 -2.04 -2.59
CA GLU A 124 -3.93 -0.79 -1.82
C GLU A 124 -4.98 0.22 -2.30
N PHE A 125 -5.29 1.21 -1.48
CA PHE A 125 -6.27 2.24 -1.83
C PHE A 125 -5.86 3.62 -1.32
N LEU A 126 -5.74 4.59 -2.24
CA LEU A 126 -5.53 5.99 -1.90
C LEU A 126 -6.89 6.69 -1.78
N VAL A 127 -7.29 7.07 -0.57
CA VAL A 127 -8.53 7.79 -0.29
C VAL A 127 -8.35 9.27 -0.61
N ARG A 128 -9.19 9.81 -1.51
CA ARG A 128 -9.22 11.24 -1.88
C ARG A 128 -10.39 11.99 -1.29
N ALA A 129 -11.50 11.28 -1.09
CA ALA A 129 -12.69 11.80 -0.46
C ALA A 129 -13.43 10.64 0.21
N ALA A 130 -14.10 10.93 1.31
CA ALA A 130 -14.87 9.95 2.05
C ALA A 130 -16.18 10.55 2.53
N ARG A 131 -17.25 9.74 2.42
CA ARG A 131 -18.46 9.94 3.19
C ARG A 131 -18.50 8.86 4.27
N LEU A 132 -18.43 9.28 5.52
CA LEU A 132 -18.43 8.40 6.69
C LEU A 132 -19.81 8.40 7.35
N THR A 133 -20.32 7.21 7.65
CA THR A 133 -21.64 7.01 8.27
C THR A 133 -21.60 5.82 9.21
N TRP A 134 -22.36 5.86 10.29
CA TRP A 134 -22.58 4.71 11.15
C TRP A 134 -23.72 3.86 10.56
N VAL A 135 -23.51 2.55 10.51
CA VAL A 135 -24.51 1.57 10.05
C VAL A 135 -24.65 0.46 11.07
N ASP A 136 -25.84 -0.13 11.18
CA ASP A 136 -26.08 -1.21 12.14
C ASP A 136 -25.22 -2.44 11.80
N GLY A 137 -24.61 -3.06 12.81
CA GLY A 137 -23.62 -4.13 12.62
C GLY A 137 -24.15 -5.42 11.97
N ASP A 138 -25.47 -5.56 11.89
CA ASP A 138 -26.21 -6.75 11.42
C ASP A 138 -26.58 -6.75 9.94
N THR A 139 -26.15 -5.77 9.13
CA THR A 139 -26.34 -5.83 7.67
C THR A 139 -25.36 -6.84 7.04
N ARG A 140 -25.74 -8.12 7.06
CA ARG A 140 -25.24 -9.18 6.17
C ARG A 140 -26.26 -9.50 5.08
#